data_AF-E9HVB5-F1
#
_entry.id   AF-E9HVB5-F1
#
_cell.length_a   1.000
_cell.length_b   1.000
_cell.length_c   1.000
_cell.angle_alpha   90.00
_cell.angle_beta   90.00
_cell.angle_gamma   90.00
#
_symmetry.space_group_name_H-M   'P 1'
#
loop_
_entity.id
_entity.type
_entity.pdbx_description
1 polymer ?
#
loop_
_entity_poly.entity_id
_entity_poly.type
_entity_poly.pdbx_seq_one_letter_code
_entity_poly.pdbx_strand_id
1 'polypeptide(L)'
;MNEAMAIKGTRSFHCYVPINSFQIKASSLSGGDSDFKVFNVLPEPNPVFDFDSCKVDDYVACVYETDGRWYLSKISNIDEVNREFHVTFISPDGHTVTPHRFAKGYKITKESSWITNKNMLCKIISLKTTTIRSRLFKLDQTEFNVIENKFSSLMADGN
;
A
#
# COMPACT_ATOMS: atom_id res chain seq x y z
N MET A 1 1.01 19.06 15.32
CA MET A 1 0.06 18.60 16.35
C MET A 1 -1.00 17.77 15.64
N ASN A 2 -1.14 16.49 15.97
CA ASN A 2 -2.27 15.70 15.45
C ASN A 2 -3.46 16.00 16.36
N GLU A 3 -4.48 16.68 15.84
CA GLU A 3 -5.72 16.92 16.57
C GLU A 3 -6.44 15.59 16.83
N ALA A 4 -6.86 15.36 18.06
CA ALA A 4 -7.63 14.19 18.42
C ALA A 4 -9.03 14.31 17.81
N MET A 5 -9.33 13.49 16.80
CA MET A 5 -10.66 13.45 16.18
C MET A 5 -11.61 12.60 17.01
N ALA A 6 -12.73 13.18 17.45
CA ALA A 6 -13.77 12.44 18.14
C ALA A 6 -14.53 11.55 17.16
N ILE A 7 -14.58 10.25 17.43
CA ILE A 7 -15.37 9.30 16.65
C ILE A 7 -16.86 9.61 16.90
N LYS A 8 -17.61 9.95 15.84
CA LYS A 8 -19.02 10.31 15.98
C LYS A 8 -19.83 9.07 16.38
N GLY A 9 -20.83 9.25 17.25
CA GLY A 9 -21.72 8.17 17.69
C GLY A 9 -21.16 7.29 18.81
N THR A 10 -19.96 7.56 19.36
CA THR A 10 -19.36 6.74 20.42
C THR A 10 -19.50 7.28 21.84
N ARG A 11 -20.14 8.45 22.01
CA ARG A 11 -20.29 9.14 23.31
C ARG A 11 -21.07 8.35 24.38
N SER A 12 -21.86 7.37 23.96
CA SER A 12 -22.68 6.52 24.85
C SER A 12 -22.02 5.18 25.21
N PHE A 13 -20.79 4.93 24.77
CA PHE A 13 -20.09 3.67 25.06
C PHE A 13 -19.17 3.80 26.26
N HIS A 14 -19.19 2.77 27.11
CA HIS A 14 -18.46 2.71 28.37
C HIS A 14 -17.21 1.83 28.28
N CYS A 15 -17.13 0.96 27.27
CA CYS A 15 -15.94 0.16 26.99
C CYS A 15 -15.66 0.06 25.50
N TYR A 16 -14.38 -0.12 25.14
CA TYR A 16 -13.94 -0.39 23.78
C TYR A 16 -12.80 -1.41 23.77
N VAL A 17 -12.71 -2.17 22.67
CA VAL A 17 -11.63 -3.12 22.42
C VAL A 17 -11.13 -2.90 20.98
N PRO A 18 -9.83 -2.64 20.77
CA PRO A 18 -9.26 -2.55 19.43
C PRO A 18 -9.41 -3.88 18.68
N ILE A 19 -9.82 -3.82 17.42
CA ILE A 19 -9.82 -4.98 16.52
C ILE A 19 -8.56 -4.94 15.66
N ASN A 20 -8.28 -3.79 15.06
CA ASN A 20 -7.11 -3.52 14.23
C ASN A 20 -6.83 -1.99 14.23
N SER A 21 -5.88 -1.54 13.41
CA SER A 21 -5.50 -0.12 13.33
C SER A 21 -6.63 0.81 12.86
N PHE A 22 -7.69 0.29 12.24
CA PHE A 22 -8.78 1.05 11.64
C PHE A 22 -10.13 0.87 12.34
N GLN A 23 -10.25 -0.13 13.22
CA GLN A 23 -11.53 -0.55 13.78
C GLN A 23 -11.45 -0.80 15.28
N ILE A 24 -12.51 -0.38 15.98
CA ILE A 24 -12.76 -0.74 17.37
C ILE A 24 -14.13 -1.40 17.48
N LYS A 25 -14.30 -2.28 18.48
CA LYS A 25 -15.62 -2.62 18.99
C LYS A 25 -15.88 -1.84 20.26
N ALA A 26 -17.08 -1.30 20.44
CA ALA A 26 -17.47 -0.53 21.61
C ALA A 26 -18.83 -1.02 22.14
N SER A 27 -19.01 -0.99 23.46
CA SER A 27 -20.30 -1.32 24.09
C SER A 27 -20.71 -0.31 25.15
N SER A 28 -22.02 -0.17 25.31
CA SER A 28 -22.66 0.72 26.27
C SER A 28 -22.76 0.08 27.65
N LEU A 29 -22.54 -1.23 27.74
CA LEU A 29 -22.49 -1.96 29.00
C LEU A 29 -21.06 -2.43 29.26
N SER A 30 -20.72 -2.58 30.54
CA SER A 30 -19.44 -3.14 30.99
C SER A 30 -19.71 -4.56 31.49
N GLY A 31 -19.18 -5.59 30.83
CA GLY A 31 -19.39 -6.99 31.25
C GLY A 31 -19.21 -8.03 30.14
N GLY A 32 -19.33 -9.32 30.48
CA GLY A 32 -19.20 -10.44 29.53
C GLY A 32 -20.32 -10.53 28.49
N ASP A 33 -21.53 -10.09 28.86
CA ASP A 33 -22.75 -10.13 28.03
C ASP A 33 -23.01 -8.82 27.27
N SER A 34 -21.96 -8.07 26.96
CA SER A 34 -22.08 -6.75 26.34
C SER A 34 -22.31 -6.85 24.83
N ASP A 35 -23.37 -6.22 24.31
CA ASP A 35 -23.56 -6.05 22.87
C ASP A 35 -22.52 -5.08 22.32
N PHE A 36 -21.51 -5.62 21.64
CA PHE A 36 -20.45 -4.85 21.01
C PHE A 36 -20.86 -4.40 19.60
N LYS A 37 -20.76 -3.10 19.33
CA LYS A 37 -20.89 -2.52 17.98
C LYS A 37 -19.52 -2.17 17.43
N VAL A 38 -19.29 -2.43 16.14
CA VAL A 38 -18.02 -2.12 15.46
C VAL A 38 -18.06 -0.72 14.87
N PHE A 39 -16.98 0.03 15.05
CA PHE A 39 -16.79 1.38 14.52
C PHE A 39 -15.47 1.47 13.75
N ASN A 40 -15.53 2.09 12.58
CA ASN A 40 -14.35 2.51 11.84
C ASN A 40 -13.83 3.82 12.47
N VAL A 41 -12.62 3.78 13.02
CA VAL A 41 -11.98 4.92 13.71
C VAL A 41 -11.05 5.71 12.81
N LEU A 42 -10.60 5.08 11.73
CA LEU A 42 -9.90 5.70 10.62
C LEU A 42 -10.71 5.45 9.34
N PRO A 43 -10.55 6.30 8.30
CA PRO A 43 -11.07 5.98 6.97
C PRO A 43 -10.64 4.57 6.58
N GLU A 44 -11.55 3.80 5.97
CA GLU A 44 -11.15 2.53 5.38
C GLU A 44 -9.97 2.77 4.44
N PRO A 45 -8.95 1.89 4.42
CA PRO A 45 -7.85 2.03 3.50
C PRO A 45 -8.44 2.16 2.10
N ASN A 46 -8.23 3.30 1.45
CA ASN A 46 -8.76 3.51 0.12
C ASN A 46 -8.16 2.40 -0.77
N PRO A 47 -8.97 1.49 -1.32
CA PRO A 47 -8.43 0.42 -2.16
C PRO A 47 -7.86 0.99 -3.46
N VAL A 48 -8.27 2.20 -3.83
CA VAL A 48 -7.83 2.92 -5.02
C VAL A 48 -6.53 3.67 -4.74
N PHE A 49 -5.57 3.55 -5.66
CA PHE A 49 -4.35 4.35 -5.62
C PHE A 49 -4.69 5.83 -5.73
N ASP A 50 -4.26 6.61 -4.74
CA ASP A 50 -4.50 8.05 -4.68
C ASP A 50 -3.28 8.82 -5.17
N PHE A 51 -3.44 9.49 -6.30
CA PHE A 51 -2.40 10.31 -6.93
C PHE A 51 -1.90 11.41 -5.98
N ASP A 52 -2.82 12.10 -5.29
CA ASP A 52 -2.52 13.28 -4.49
C ASP A 52 -1.79 12.91 -3.18
N SER A 53 -1.84 11.62 -2.80
CA SER A 53 -1.14 11.09 -1.63
C SER A 53 0.34 10.78 -1.86
N CYS A 54 0.78 10.79 -3.13
CA CYS A 54 2.12 10.39 -3.53
C CYS A 54 3.09 11.58 -3.55
N LYS A 55 4.33 11.32 -3.15
CA LYS A 55 5.43 12.29 -3.10
C LYS A 55 6.67 11.69 -3.75
N VAL A 56 7.55 12.57 -4.21
CA VAL A 56 8.91 12.17 -4.60
C VAL A 56 9.56 11.41 -3.45
N ASP A 57 10.34 10.38 -3.79
CA ASP A 57 10.94 9.39 -2.90
C ASP A 57 10.01 8.34 -2.29
N ASP A 58 8.69 8.41 -2.50
CA ASP A 58 7.79 7.31 -2.12
C ASP A 58 8.07 6.06 -2.96
N TYR A 59 7.79 4.90 -2.35
CA TYR A 59 7.82 3.61 -3.02
C TYR A 59 6.42 3.20 -3.48
N VAL A 60 6.30 2.75 -4.71
CA VAL A 60 5.04 2.34 -5.34
C VAL A 60 5.19 1.04 -6.11
N ALA A 61 4.09 0.33 -6.31
CA ALA A 61 4.01 -0.77 -7.25
C ALA A 61 3.26 -0.30 -8.51
N CYS A 62 3.83 -0.56 -9.68
CA CYS A 62 3.27 -0.12 -10.95
C CYS A 62 3.48 -1.16 -12.06
N VAL A 63 2.63 -1.10 -13.08
CA VAL A 63 2.76 -1.93 -14.29
C VAL A 63 3.59 -1.17 -15.32
N TYR A 64 4.60 -1.83 -15.86
CA TYR A 64 5.36 -1.31 -16.99
C TYR A 64 4.69 -1.71 -18.30
N GLU A 65 4.21 -0.73 -19.08
CA GLU A 65 3.40 -1.00 -20.27
C GLU A 65 4.14 -1.82 -21.34
N THR A 66 5.48 -1.74 -21.39
CA THR A 66 6.26 -2.41 -22.44
C THR A 66 6.28 -3.93 -22.32
N ASP A 67 6.29 -4.48 -21.10
CA ASP A 67 6.30 -5.93 -20.88
C ASP A 67 5.05 -6.44 -20.14
N GLY A 68 4.16 -5.54 -19.73
CA GLY A 68 2.93 -5.87 -19.01
C GLY A 68 3.16 -6.45 -17.63
N ARG A 69 4.36 -6.31 -17.05
CA ARG A 69 4.69 -6.83 -15.72
C ARG A 69 4.63 -5.74 -14.68
N TRP A 70 4.37 -6.12 -13.45
CA TRP A 70 4.43 -5.19 -12.32
C TRP A 70 5.82 -5.17 -11.67
N TYR A 71 6.23 -3.98 -11.25
CA TYR A 71 7.50 -3.68 -10.62
C TYR A 71 7.30 -2.89 -9.34
N LEU A 72 8.17 -3.10 -8.35
CA LEU A 72 8.36 -2.11 -7.30
C LEU A 72 9.20 -0.98 -7.87
N SER A 73 8.86 0.25 -7.53
CA SER A 73 9.49 1.44 -8.08
C SER A 73 9.58 2.54 -7.04
N LYS A 74 10.56 3.43 -7.22
CA LYS A 74 10.70 4.65 -6.42
C LYS A 74 10.32 5.85 -7.26
N ILE A 75 9.44 6.71 -6.76
CA ILE A 75 9.07 7.96 -7.44
C ILE A 75 10.27 8.91 -7.42
N SER A 76 10.62 9.40 -8.59
CA SER A 76 11.72 10.35 -8.79
C SER A 76 11.23 11.72 -9.29
N ASN A 77 10.07 11.75 -9.97
CA ASN A 77 9.40 13.00 -10.34
C ASN A 77 7.88 12.76 -10.51
N ILE A 78 7.09 13.82 -10.44
CA ILE A 78 5.63 13.81 -10.61
C ILE A 78 5.26 14.89 -11.62
N ASP A 79 4.49 14.53 -12.64
CA ASP A 79 3.85 15.46 -13.56
C ASP A 79 2.38 15.61 -13.16
N GLU A 80 2.05 16.73 -12.52
CA GLU A 80 0.70 17.04 -12.07
C GLU A 80 -0.25 17.38 -13.23
N VAL A 81 0.28 17.83 -14.38
CA VAL A 81 -0.53 18.23 -15.54
C VAL A 81 -1.03 16.99 -16.27
N ASN A 82 -0.12 16.05 -16.56
CA ASN A 82 -0.45 14.81 -17.26
C ASN A 82 -0.87 13.68 -16.30
N ARG A 83 -0.75 13.90 -14.99
CA ARG A 83 -0.98 12.90 -13.93
C ARG A 83 -0.14 11.64 -14.15
N GLU A 84 1.16 11.86 -14.34
CA GLU A 84 2.15 10.80 -14.57
C GLU A 84 3.24 10.82 -13.49
N PHE A 85 3.86 9.66 -13.27
CA PHE A 85 4.96 9.49 -12.34
C PHE A 85 6.21 9.06 -13.09
N HIS A 86 7.31 9.78 -12.91
CA HIS A 86 8.62 9.29 -13.31
C HIS A 86 9.17 8.41 -12.20
N VAL A 87 9.31 7.12 -12.47
CA VAL A 87 9.71 6.14 -11.46
C VAL A 87 11.02 5.46 -11.86
N THR A 88 11.84 5.11 -10.86
CA THR A 88 13.01 4.24 -11.02
C THR A 88 12.64 2.84 -10.57
N PHE A 89 12.84 1.85 -11.44
CA PHE A 89 12.43 0.47 -11.16
C PHE A 89 13.35 -0.21 -10.15
N ILE A 90 12.79 -1.20 -9.45
CA ILE A 90 13.48 -2.07 -8.51
C ILE A 90 13.26 -3.49 -9.00
N SER A 91 14.35 -4.18 -9.33
CA SER A 91 14.34 -5.57 -9.81
C SER A 91 14.50 -6.52 -8.61
N PRO A 92 13.96 -7.74 -8.65
CA PRO A 92 13.17 -8.35 -9.74
C PRO A 92 11.74 -7.81 -9.93
N ASP A 93 11.16 -8.07 -11.10
CA ASP A 93 9.72 -7.92 -11.35
C ASP A 93 8.90 -8.90 -10.49
N GLY A 94 7.62 -8.61 -10.32
CA GLY A 94 6.72 -9.43 -9.52
C GLY A 94 6.68 -10.91 -9.92
N HIS A 95 6.64 -11.19 -11.22
CA HIS A 95 6.51 -12.56 -11.72
C HIS A 95 7.76 -13.42 -11.50
N THR A 96 8.95 -12.80 -11.44
CA THR A 96 10.19 -13.55 -11.18
C THR A 96 10.44 -13.79 -9.69
N VAL A 97 9.65 -13.15 -8.81
CA VAL A 97 9.63 -13.39 -7.36
C VAL A 97 8.67 -14.53 -7.03
N THR A 98 9.19 -15.76 -7.07
CA THR A 98 8.50 -16.88 -6.42
C THR A 98 8.64 -16.82 -4.89
N PRO A 99 7.73 -17.45 -4.11
CA PRO A 99 7.79 -17.52 -2.65
C PRO A 99 9.16 -17.93 -2.08
N HIS A 100 9.90 -18.76 -2.83
CA HIS A 100 11.25 -19.21 -2.45
C HIS A 100 12.36 -18.19 -2.78
N ARG A 101 12.10 -17.19 -3.63
CA ARG A 101 13.07 -16.17 -4.10
C ARG A 101 12.95 -14.83 -3.40
N PHE A 102 11.95 -14.61 -2.52
CA PHE A 102 11.90 -13.46 -1.60
C PHE A 102 13.19 -13.28 -0.78
N ALA A 103 13.96 -14.35 -0.59
CA ALA A 103 15.24 -14.33 0.09
C ALA A 103 16.30 -13.45 -0.59
N LYS A 104 16.23 -13.26 -1.92
CA LYS A 104 17.23 -12.45 -2.67
C LYS A 104 17.05 -10.95 -2.50
N GLY A 105 15.86 -10.49 -2.12
CA GLY A 105 15.52 -9.08 -1.98
C GLY A 105 15.49 -8.33 -3.32
N TYR A 106 15.03 -7.09 -3.27
CA TYR A 106 14.90 -6.21 -4.44
C TYR A 106 16.03 -5.20 -4.48
N LYS A 107 16.48 -4.80 -5.67
CA LYS A 107 17.58 -3.85 -5.90
C LYS A 107 17.16 -2.77 -6.90
N ILE A 108 17.44 -1.52 -6.56
CA ILE A 108 17.22 -0.38 -7.47
C ILE A 108 18.04 -0.57 -8.74
N THR A 109 17.39 -0.43 -9.89
CA THR A 109 18.02 -0.46 -11.20
C THR A 109 18.36 0.95 -11.67
N LYS A 110 18.97 1.07 -12.85
CA LYS A 110 19.13 2.37 -13.53
C LYS A 110 17.99 2.66 -14.51
N GLU A 111 17.02 1.75 -14.59
CA GLU A 111 15.91 1.87 -15.51
C GLU A 111 14.85 2.75 -14.88
N SER A 112 14.39 3.73 -15.64
CA SER A 112 13.34 4.64 -15.24
C SER A 112 12.39 4.90 -16.39
N SER A 113 11.12 5.14 -16.08
CA SER A 113 10.10 5.46 -17.06
C SER A 113 9.05 6.37 -16.47
N TRP A 114 8.38 7.10 -17.34
CA TRP A 114 7.08 7.70 -17.03
C TRP A 114 6.01 6.63 -17.02
N ILE A 115 5.16 6.66 -16.01
CA ILE A 115 4.04 5.75 -15.84
C ILE A 115 2.79 6.57 -15.53
N THR A 116 1.73 6.30 -16.29
CA THR A 116 0.43 6.92 -16.11
C THR A 116 -0.24 6.47 -14.82
N ASN A 117 -1.08 7.33 -14.23
CA ASN A 117 -1.80 7.01 -13.00
C ASN A 117 -2.64 5.71 -13.07
N LYS A 118 -3.17 5.35 -14.26
CA LYS A 118 -3.93 4.10 -14.48
C LYS A 118 -3.12 2.82 -14.23
N ASN A 119 -1.80 2.88 -14.36
CA ASN A 119 -0.90 1.72 -14.20
C ASN A 119 -0.27 1.67 -12.79
N MET A 120 -0.68 2.57 -11.89
CA MET A 120 -0.27 2.56 -10.49
C MET A 120 -1.18 1.61 -9.70
N LEU A 121 -0.58 0.64 -9.01
CA LEU A 121 -1.32 -0.37 -8.26
C LEU A 121 -1.53 0.07 -6.80
N CYS A 122 -0.44 0.39 -6.11
CA CYS A 122 -0.49 0.87 -4.73
C CYS A 122 0.80 1.59 -4.31
N LYS A 123 0.70 2.36 -3.23
CA LYS A 123 1.85 2.84 -2.47
C LYS A 123 2.33 1.74 -1.53
N ILE A 124 3.65 1.58 -1.43
CA ILE A 124 4.30 0.57 -0.61
C ILE A 124 4.76 1.22 0.69
N ILE A 125 4.35 0.64 1.82
CA ILE A 125 4.67 1.17 3.15
C ILE A 125 5.70 0.28 3.84
N SER A 126 5.69 -1.03 3.59
CA SER A 126 6.55 -1.97 4.32
C SER A 126 7.99 -2.05 3.80
N LEU A 127 8.34 -1.34 2.72
CA LEU A 127 9.63 -1.51 2.05
C LEU A 127 10.79 -1.11 2.98
N LYS A 128 11.47 -2.12 3.53
CA LYS A 128 12.59 -1.93 4.46
C LYS A 128 13.91 -2.19 3.76
N THR A 129 14.87 -1.27 3.93
CA THR A 129 16.27 -1.53 3.62
C THR A 129 16.81 -2.63 4.52
N THR A 130 17.37 -3.67 3.91
CA THR A 130 18.08 -4.72 4.64
C THR A 130 19.55 -4.37 4.76
N THR A 131 20.00 -4.25 6.02
CA THR A 131 21.39 -4.09 6.49
C THR A 131 22.16 -2.81 6.08
N ILE A 132 23.23 -2.56 6.85
CA ILE A 132 24.08 -1.35 6.95
C ILE A 132 24.70 -0.91 5.59
N ARG A 133 24.57 -1.69 4.51
CA ARG A 133 25.01 -1.35 3.15
C ARG A 133 23.89 -1.10 2.13
N SER A 134 22.63 -0.97 2.56
CA SER A 134 21.52 -0.27 1.87
C SER A 134 21.29 -0.57 0.37
N ARG A 135 21.52 -1.80 -0.10
CA ARG A 135 21.37 -2.17 -1.52
C ARG A 135 20.24 -3.15 -1.81
N LEU A 136 19.61 -3.70 -0.78
CA LEU A 136 18.56 -4.70 -0.92
C LEU A 136 17.33 -4.32 -0.09
N PHE A 137 16.16 -4.40 -0.71
CA PHE A 137 14.87 -4.16 -0.10
C PHE A 137 14.14 -5.47 0.14
N LYS A 138 13.34 -5.52 1.21
CA LYS A 138 12.37 -6.60 1.44
C LYS A 138 10.97 -6.02 1.46
N LEU A 139 10.06 -6.75 0.80
CA LEU A 139 8.63 -6.49 0.78
C LEU A 139 7.94 -7.50 1.68
N ASP A 140 6.95 -7.06 2.46
CA ASP A 140 6.11 -7.94 3.25
C ASP A 140 5.23 -8.84 2.36
N GLN A 141 4.98 -10.07 2.79
CA GLN A 141 4.16 -11.03 2.04
C GLN A 141 2.71 -10.54 1.88
N THR A 142 2.19 -9.82 2.87
CA THR A 142 0.82 -9.26 2.83
C THR A 142 0.71 -8.20 1.74
N GLU A 143 1.67 -7.27 1.68
CA GLU A 143 1.69 -6.25 0.62
C GLU A 143 1.91 -6.88 -0.77
N PHE A 144 2.77 -7.90 -0.87
CA PHE A 144 2.95 -8.64 -2.13
C PHE A 144 1.63 -9.23 -2.63
N ASN A 145 0.87 -9.91 -1.76
CA ASN A 145 -0.42 -10.50 -2.13
C ASN A 145 -1.44 -9.43 -2.57
N VAL A 146 -1.41 -8.26 -1.93
CA VAL A 146 -2.27 -7.12 -2.33
C VAL A 146 -1.89 -6.62 -3.74
N ILE A 147 -0.59 -6.50 -4.03
CA ILE A 147 -0.11 -6.08 -5.35
C ILE A 147 -0.53 -7.09 -6.43
N GLU A 148 -0.30 -8.39 -6.20
CA GLU A 148 -0.67 -9.47 -7.13
C GLU A 148 -2.17 -9.49 -7.42
N ASN A 149 -3.00 -9.33 -6.39
CA ASN A 149 -4.46 -9.27 -6.56
C ASN A 149 -4.87 -8.05 -7.41
N LYS A 150 -4.31 -6.88 -7.12
CA LYS A 150 -4.60 -5.65 -7.89
C LYS A 150 -4.13 -5.76 -9.34
N PHE A 151 -2.96 -6.33 -9.56
CA PHE A 151 -2.43 -6.59 -10.89
C PHE A 151 -3.36 -7.55 -11.66
N SER A 152 -3.78 -8.65 -11.03
CA SER A 152 -4.71 -9.62 -11.63
C SER A 152 -6.04 -8.98 -12.01
N SER A 153 -6.61 -8.12 -11.14
CA SER A 153 -7.82 -7.36 -11.45
C SER A 153 -7.63 -6.40 -12.63
N LEU A 154 -6.53 -5.64 -12.65
CA LEU A 154 -6.23 -4.71 -13.74
C LEU A 154 -6.11 -5.42 -15.09
N MET A 155 -5.48 -6.60 -15.11
CA MET A 155 -5.33 -7.41 -16.32
C MET A 155 -6.63 -8.08 -16.75
N ALA A 156 -7.56 -8.35 -15.81
CA ALA A 156 -8.88 -8.92 -16.11
C ALA A 156 -9.85 -7.88 -16.68
N ASP A 157 -9.76 -6.63 -16.22
CA ASP A 157 -10.59 -5.51 -16.69
C ASP A 157 -10.11 -4.93 -18.04
N GLY A 158 -8.94 -5.35 -18.53
CA GLY A 158 -8.28 -4.87 -19.75
C GLY A 158 -8.58 -5.65 -21.03
N ASN A 159 -9.73 -6.34 -21.12
CA ASN A 159 -10.15 -7.12 -22.29
C ASN A 159 -11.54 -6.73 -22.80
#